data_AF-A0A535BGT3-F1
#
_entry.id   AF-A0A535BGT3-F1
#
_cell.length_a   1.000
_cell.length_b   1.000
_cell.length_c   1.000
_cell.angle_alpha   90.00
_cell.angle_beta   90.00
_cell.angle_gamma   90.00
#
_symmetry.space_group_name_H-M   'P 1'
#
loop_
_entity.id
_entity.type
_entity.pdbx_description
1 polymer ?
#
loop_
_entity_poly.entity_id
_entity_poly.type
_entity_poly.pdbx_seq_one_letter_code
_entity_poly.pdbx_strand_id
1 'polypeptide(L)' 'MHPMWWGVWGIGMMLMMLLFWALIIVGLIVGIRWLIRGNKSTSDSALGILRERYARGEINKDEFEEKKKALSS' A
#
# COMPACT_ATOMS: atom_id res chain seq x y z
N MET A 1 -50.81 -6.64 -15.59
CA MET A 1 -49.97 -7.56 -14.81
C MET A 1 -48.51 -7.34 -15.22
N HIS A 2 -47.61 -7.34 -14.23
CA HIS A 2 -46.24 -6.76 -14.21
C HIS A 2 -45.30 -6.99 -15.42
N PRO A 3 -44.53 -5.95 -15.81
CA PRO A 3 -43.15 -6.16 -16.26
C PRO A 3 -42.15 -5.29 -15.47
N MET A 4 -42.24 -5.23 -14.14
CA MET A 4 -41.17 -4.60 -13.32
C MET A 4 -39.91 -5.48 -13.17
N TRP A 5 -39.95 -6.71 -13.69
CA TRP A 5 -38.86 -7.69 -13.56
C TRP A 5 -37.63 -7.39 -14.43
N TRP A 6 -37.80 -6.61 -15.51
CA TRP A 6 -36.69 -6.25 -16.40
C TRP A 6 -35.75 -5.21 -15.78
N GLY A 7 -36.29 -4.31 -14.95
CA GLY A 7 -35.50 -3.29 -14.24
C GLY A 7 -34.61 -3.88 -13.15
N VAL A 8 -35.10 -4.90 -12.42
CA VAL A 8 -34.33 -5.58 -11.36
C VAL A 8 -33.14 -6.33 -11.94
N TRP A 9 -33.29 -6.95 -13.11
CA TRP A 9 -32.21 -7.63 -13.81
C TRP A 9 -31.11 -6.66 -14.30
N GLY A 10 -31.50 -5.48 -14.81
CA GLY A 10 -30.55 -4.43 -15.21
C GLY A 10 -29.77 -3.84 -14.03
N ILE A 11 -30.43 -3.60 -12.90
CA ILE A 11 -29.78 -3.12 -11.66
C ILE A 11 -28.84 -4.20 -11.09
N GLY A 12 -29.25 -5.47 -11.12
CA GLY A 12 -28.43 -6.59 -10.67
C GLY A 12 -27.12 -6.71 -11.48
N MET A 13 -27.20 -6.58 -12.81
CA MET A 13 -26.02 -6.60 -13.68
C MET A 13 -25.09 -5.40 -13.45
N MET A 14 -25.64 -4.20 -13.26
CA MET A 14 -24.85 -3.01 -12.93
C MET A 14 -24.11 -3.16 -11.60
N LEU A 15 -24.78 -3.68 -10.56
CA LEU A 15 -24.18 -3.92 -9.26
C LEU A 15 -23.09 -4.99 -9.34
N MET A 16 -23.30 -6.07 -10.09
CA MET A 16 -22.28 -7.10 -10.30
C MET A 16 -21.02 -6.53 -10.97
N MET A 17 -21.19 -5.67 -11.97
CA MET A 17 -20.07 -5.02 -12.64
C MET A 17 -19.31 -4.08 -11.71
N LEU A 18 -20.00 -3.31 -10.88
CA LEU A 18 -19.36 -2.48 -9.84
C LEU A 18 -18.63 -3.32 -8.80
N LEU A 19 -19.22 -4.44 -8.37
CA LEU A 19 -18.58 -5.39 -7.44
C LEU A 19 -17.32 -5.99 -8.03
N PHE A 20 -17.33 -6.34 -9.33
CA PHE A 20 -16.17 -6.85 -10.04
C PHE A 20 -15.03 -5.82 -10.08
N TRP A 21 -15.33 -4.57 -10.44
CA TRP A 21 -14.36 -3.48 -10.39
C TRP A 21 -13.84 -3.20 -8.97
N ALA A 22 -14.72 -3.24 -7.97
CA ALA A 22 -14.33 -3.09 -6.57
C ALA A 22 -13.39 -4.22 -6.14
N LEU A 23 -13.65 -5.47 -6.54
CA LEU A 23 -12.76 -6.61 -6.31
C LEU A 23 -11.38 -6.42 -6.95
N ILE A 24 -11.33 -5.93 -8.20
CA ILE A 24 -10.07 -5.61 -8.87
C ILE A 24 -9.28 -4.56 -8.08
N ILE A 25 -9.94 -3.46 -7.68
CA ILE A 25 -9.30 -2.37 -6.92
C ILE A 25 -8.80 -2.88 -5.57
N VAL A 26 -9.61 -3.66 -4.84
CA VAL A 26 -9.23 -4.26 -3.57
C VAL A 26 -8.04 -5.21 -3.76
N GLY A 27 -8.08 -6.07 -4.79
CA GLY A 27 -6.98 -6.96 -5.12
C GLY A 27 -5.68 -6.20 -5.43
N LEU A 28 -5.77 -5.11 -6.18
CA LEU A 28 -4.63 -4.25 -6.49
C LEU A 28 -4.07 -3.59 -5.22
N ILE A 29 -4.93 -3.02 -4.37
CA ILE A 29 -4.53 -2.38 -3.10
C ILE A 29 -3.87 -3.41 -2.17
N VAL A 30 -4.46 -4.61 -2.04
CA VAL A 30 -3.91 -5.68 -1.21
C VAL A 30 -2.57 -6.16 -1.77
N GLY A 31 -2.46 -6.37 -3.08
CA GLY A 31 -1.23 -6.77 -3.77
C GLY A 31 -0.11 -5.75 -3.56
N ILE A 32 -0.40 -4.46 -3.78
CA ILE A 32 0.56 -3.37 -3.52
C ILE A 32 0.93 -3.32 -2.03
N ARG A 33 -0.04 -3.44 -1.13
CA ARG A 33 0.21 -3.41 0.32
C ARG A 33 1.05 -4.60 0.78
N TRP A 34 0.87 -5.77 0.17
CA TRP A 34 1.72 -6.94 0.40
C TRP A 34 3.12 -6.74 -0.17
N LEU A 35 3.25 -6.17 -1.36
CA LEU A 35 4.56 -5.85 -1.96
C LEU A 35 5.32 -4.83 -1.09
N ILE A 36 4.65 -3.77 -0.62
CA ILE A 36 5.23 -2.76 0.27
C ILE A 36 5.56 -3.34 1.64
N ARG A 37 4.73 -4.24 2.19
CA ARG A 37 5.03 -4.92 3.47
C ARG A 37 6.13 -5.95 3.33
N GLY A 38 6.23 -6.66 2.21
CA GLY A 38 7.30 -7.60 1.90
C GLY A 38 8.64 -6.90 1.63
N ASN A 39 8.61 -5.70 1.02
CA ASN A 39 9.78 -4.88 0.76
C ASN A 39 10.13 -3.91 1.91
N LYS A 40 9.33 -3.90 3.00
CA LYS A 40 9.77 -3.43 4.33
C LYS A 40 10.66 -4.48 5.00
N SER A 41 11.49 -5.17 4.23
CA SER A 41 12.63 -5.94 4.74
C SER A 41 13.59 -4.97 5.40
N THR A 42 13.38 -4.71 6.70
CA THR A 42 14.32 -4.23 7.73
C THR A 42 15.10 -2.94 7.46
N SER A 43 15.72 -2.78 6.29
CA SER A 43 16.50 -1.62 5.84
C SER A 43 15.68 -0.33 5.75
N ASP A 44 14.47 -0.34 5.16
CA ASP A 44 13.65 0.89 5.07
C ASP A 44 13.11 1.35 6.43
N SER A 45 12.85 0.41 7.36
CA SER A 45 12.48 0.76 8.74
C SER A 45 13.69 1.27 9.53
N ALA A 46 14.88 0.67 9.33
CA ALA A 46 16.12 1.13 9.95
C ALA A 46 16.52 2.52 9.43
N LEU A 47 16.42 2.77 8.12
CA LEU A 47 16.66 4.08 7.51
C LEU A 47 15.63 5.13 7.95
N GLY A 48 14.36 4.74 8.11
CA GLY A 48 13.32 5.60 8.67
C GLY A 48 13.65 6.05 10.10
N ILE A 49 14.03 5.11 10.97
CA ILE A 49 14.46 5.40 12.34
C ILE A 49 15.74 6.24 12.36
N LEU A 50 16.71 5.95 11.49
CA LEU A 50 17.94 6.72 11.37
C LEU A 50 17.66 8.19 10.98
N ARG A 51 16.75 8.40 10.02
CA ARG A 51 16.35 9.73 9.56
C ARG A 51 15.65 10.51 10.66
N GLU A 52 14.80 9.85 11.45
CA GLU A 52 14.11 10.51 12.57
C GLU A 52 15.08 10.95 13.67
N ARG A 53 16.10 10.13 14.00
CA ARG A 53 17.13 10.52 14.99
C ARG A 53 18.06 11.62 14.50
N TYR A 54 18.38 11.62 13.20
CA TYR A 54 19.11 12.74 12.58
C TYR A 54 18.30 14.04 12.61
N ALA A 55 16.99 13.98 12.34
CA ALA A 55 16.11 15.14 12.44
C ALA A 55 15.95 15.66 13.88
N ARG A 56 16.03 14.77 14.87
CA ARG A 56 16.10 15.12 16.30
C ARG A 56 17.47 15.67 16.73
N GLY A 57 18.49 15.59 15.87
CA GLY A 57 19.86 16.01 16.18
C GLY A 57 20.61 15.07 17.12
N GLU A 58 20.11 13.86 17.37
CA GLU A 58 20.73 12.87 18.26
C GLU A 58 21.95 12.19 17.62
N ILE A 59 22.09 12.26 16.30
CA ILE A 59 23.19 11.69 15.52
C ILE A 59 23.65 12.70 14.48
N ASN A 60 24.96 12.75 14.25
CA ASN A 60 25.58 13.69 13.33
C ASN A 60 25.51 13.17 11.87
N LYS A 61 25.71 14.07 10.90
CA LYS A 61 25.61 13.76 9.47
C LYS A 61 26.60 12.66 9.03
N ASP A 62 27.78 12.62 9.65
CA ASP A 62 28.81 11.62 9.34
C ASP A 62 28.39 10.21 9.78
N GLU A 63 27.85 10.06 11.00
CA GLU A 63 27.30 8.78 11.49
C GLU A 63 26.07 8.32 10.70
N PHE A 64 25.26 9.26 10.22
CA PHE A 64 24.11 8.96 9.37
C PHE A 64 24.54 8.37 8.02
N GLU A 65 25.54 8.96 7.37
CA GLU A 65 26.04 8.51 6.07
C GLU A 65 26.75 7.14 6.16
N GLU A 66 27.53 6.88 7.23
CA GLU A 66 28.15 5.56 7.45
C GLU A 66 27.11 4.45 7.60
N LYS A 67 26.11 4.65 8.47
CA LYS A 67 25.08 3.64 8.74
C LYS A 67 24.14 3.44 7.55
N LYS A 68 23.85 4.50 6.79
CA LYS A 68 23.10 4.42 5.54
C LYS A 68 23.82 3.56 4.51
N LYS A 69 25.13 3.73 4.34
CA LYS A 69 25.95 2.90 3.44
C LYS A 69 25.98 1.43 3.85
N ALA A 70 26.05 1.16 5.15
CA ALA A 70 26.03 -0.20 5.69
C ALA A 70 24.68 -0.91 5.51
N LEU A 71 23.56 -0.17 5.51
CA LEU A 71 22.20 -0.70 5.34
C LEU A 71 21.75 -0.85 3.88
N SER A 72 22.43 -0.18 2.94
CA SER A 72 22.15 -0.26 1.49
C SER A 72 22.94 -1.34 0.76
N SER A 73 23.77 -2.11 1.48
CA SER A 73 24.63 -3.16 0.92
C SER A 73 24.12 -4.56 1.21
#